data_AF-A0A520PEI7-F1
#
_entry.id   AF-A0A520PEI7-F1
#
_cell.length_a   1.000
_cell.length_b   1.000
_cell.length_c   1.000
_cell.angle_alpha   90.00
_cell.angle_beta   90.00
_cell.angle_gamma   90.00
#
_symmetry.space_group_name_H-M   'P 1'
#
loop_
_entity.id
_entity.type
_entity.pdbx_description
1 polymer ?
#
loop_
_entity_poly.entity_id
_entity_poly.type
_entity_poly.pdbx_seq_one_letter_code
_entity_poly.pdbx_strand_id
1 'polypeptide(L)' 'MIQMIFHLNIFAEIFTTTTGGPGTQTTNLAFLVYRKALLDFDIGGASAGGIISIVFANIVAIFLLRMIAKNMNSD' A
#
# COMPACT_ATOMS: atom_id res chain seq x y z
N MET A 1 11.96 1.25 11.94
CA MET A 1 11.74 -0.21 11.82
C MET A 1 10.29 -0.63 12.09
N ILE A 2 9.56 0.02 13.00
CA ILE A 2 8.19 -0.39 13.38
C ILE A 2 7.11 -0.18 12.29
N GLN A 3 7.27 0.81 11.40
CA GLN A 3 6.32 1.04 10.29
C GLN A 3 6.31 -0.07 9.23
N MET A 4 7.45 -0.72 8.96
CA MET A 4 7.54 -1.83 7.98
C MET A 4 6.84 -3.08 8.51
N ILE A 5 6.93 -3.34 9.82
CA ILE A 5 6.19 -4.41 10.51
C ILE A 5 4.68 -4.11 10.56
N PHE A 6 4.28 -2.84 10.67
CA PHE A 6 2.88 -2.44 10.57
C PHE A 6 2.29 -2.69 9.18
N HIS A 7 3.07 -2.44 8.12
CA HIS A 7 2.67 -2.77 6.75
C HIS A 7 2.67 -4.28 6.50
N LEU A 8 3.57 -5.03 7.15
CA LEU A 8 3.54 -6.49 7.18
C LEU A 8 2.31 -7.03 7.93
N ASN A 9 1.70 -6.31 8.88
CA ASN A 9 0.44 -6.81 9.47
C ASN A 9 -0.69 -6.84 8.44
N ILE A 10 -0.86 -5.80 7.63
CA ILE A 10 -1.93 -5.78 6.61
C ILE A 10 -1.57 -6.67 5.41
N PHE A 11 -0.32 -6.67 4.96
CA PHE A 11 0.11 -7.54 3.85
C PHE A 11 0.12 -9.02 4.26
N ALA A 12 0.69 -9.37 5.42
CA ALA A 12 0.74 -10.74 5.89
C ALA A 12 -0.66 -11.27 6.24
N GLU A 13 -1.53 -10.46 6.85
CA GLU A 13 -2.92 -10.86 7.11
C GLU A 13 -3.66 -11.21 5.81
N ILE A 14 -3.55 -10.37 4.78
CA ILE A 14 -4.13 -10.68 3.47
C ILE A 14 -3.48 -11.93 2.88
N PHE A 15 -2.15 -12.07 2.97
CA PHE A 15 -1.45 -13.21 2.40
C PHE A 15 -1.83 -14.54 3.05
N THR A 16 -1.86 -14.60 4.39
CA THR A 16 -2.08 -15.84 5.14
C THR A 16 -3.54 -16.19 5.31
N THR A 17 -4.44 -15.20 5.38
CA THR A 17 -5.86 -15.44 5.74
C THR A 17 -6.75 -15.58 4.50
N THR A 18 -6.49 -14.81 3.43
CA THR A 18 -7.37 -14.81 2.24
C THR A 18 -6.65 -15.00 0.92
N THR A 19 -5.32 -14.82 0.90
CA THR A 19 -4.48 -14.74 -0.31
C THR A 19 -5.07 -13.77 -1.36
N GLY A 20 -5.79 -12.73 -0.91
CA GLY A 20 -6.45 -11.75 -1.77
C GLY A 20 -7.88 -12.09 -2.21
N GLY A 21 -8.48 -13.16 -1.69
CA GLY A 21 -9.82 -13.63 -2.07
C GLY A 21 -11.00 -13.09 -1.23
N PRO A 22 -12.25 -13.37 -1.65
CA PRO A 22 -12.63 -14.05 -2.89
C PRO A 22 -12.47 -13.10 -4.10
N GLY A 23 -11.73 -13.54 -5.12
CA GLY A 23 -11.35 -12.73 -6.28
C GLY A 23 -10.26 -11.71 -5.95
N THR A 24 -10.63 -10.44 -5.75
CA THR A 24 -9.74 -9.31 -5.42
C THR A 24 -10.23 -8.45 -4.26
N GLN A 25 -11.29 -8.88 -3.56
CA GLN A 25 -12.00 -8.03 -2.60
C GLN A 25 -11.17 -7.60 -1.39
N THR A 26 -10.21 -8.43 -0.98
CA THR A 26 -9.32 -8.12 0.15
C THR A 26 -7.93 -7.67 -0.31
N THR A 27 -7.76 -7.36 -1.60
CA THR A 27 -6.44 -6.92 -2.12
C THR A 27 -6.22 -5.44 -1.87
N ASN A 28 -5.00 -5.07 -1.51
CA ASN A 28 -4.55 -3.69 -1.44
C ASN A 28 -3.51 -3.41 -2.54
N LEU A 29 -3.11 -2.15 -2.73
CA LEU A 29 -2.14 -1.77 -3.77
C LEU A 29 -0.83 -2.57 -3.70
N ALA A 30 -0.30 -2.81 -2.49
CA ALA A 30 0.92 -3.60 -2.30
C ALA A 30 0.73 -5.09 -2.63
N PHE A 31 -0.39 -5.67 -2.23
CA PHE A 31 -0.75 -7.06 -2.52
C PHE A 31 -1.06 -7.27 -4.01
N LEU A 32 -1.59 -6.24 -4.68
CA LEU A 32 -1.82 -6.26 -6.13
C LEU A 32 -0.50 -6.27 -6.91
N VAL A 33 0.49 -5.47 -6.49
CA VAL A 33 1.84 -5.51 -7.06
C VAL A 33 2.49 -6.88 -6.83
N TYR A 34 2.35 -7.46 -5.63
CA TYR A 34 2.80 -8.81 -5.32
C TYR A 34 2.17 -9.86 -6.24
N ARG A 35 0.83 -9.86 -6.37
CA ARG A 35 0.09 -10.78 -7.26
C ARG A 35 0.57 -10.65 -8.70
N LYS A 36 0.63 -9.42 -9.23
CA LYS A 36 1.07 -9.19 -10.60
C LYS A 36 2.51 -9.64 -10.85
N ALA A 37 3.42 -9.34 -9.93
CA ALA A 37 4.84 -9.66 -10.10
C ALA A 37 5.14 -11.16 -9.98
N LEU A 38 4.53 -11.84 -9.00
CA LEU A 38 4.94 -13.18 -8.57
C LEU A 38 3.93 -14.27 -8.89
N LEU A 39 2.65 -13.95 -9.11
CA LEU A 39 1.61 -14.92 -9.46
C LEU A 39 1.28 -14.86 -10.96
N ASP A 40 1.14 -13.66 -11.51
CA ASP A 40 0.85 -13.46 -12.94
C ASP A 40 2.11 -13.31 -13.81
N PHE A 41 3.30 -13.25 -13.19
CA PHE A 41 4.60 -13.00 -13.85
C PHE A 41 4.63 -11.74 -14.74
N ASP A 42 3.71 -10.80 -14.53
CA ASP A 42 3.61 -9.52 -15.22
C ASP A 42 4.43 -8.46 -14.48
N ILE A 43 5.76 -8.53 -14.67
CA ILE A 43 6.72 -7.63 -14.03
C ILE A 43 6.49 -6.18 -14.48
N GLY A 44 6.14 -5.97 -15.75
CA GLY A 44 5.87 -4.63 -16.30
C GLY A 44 4.64 -3.97 -15.66
N GLY A 45 3.53 -4.70 -15.56
CA GLY A 45 2.32 -4.25 -14.88
C GLY A 45 2.53 -4.03 -13.38
N ALA A 46 3.34 -4.88 -12.73
CA ALA A 46 3.72 -4.69 -11.33
C ALA A 46 4.57 -3.43 -11.10
N SER A 47 5.54 -3.16 -11.98
CA SER A 47 6.36 -1.94 -11.91
C SER A 47 5.52 -0.67 -12.10
N ALA A 48 4.58 -0.67 -13.04
CA ALA A 48 3.65 0.45 -13.21
C ALA A 48 2.79 0.68 -11.95
N GLY A 49 2.26 -0.39 -11.35
CA GLY A 49 1.55 -0.33 -10.08
C GLY A 49 2.40 0.19 -8.92
N GLY A 50 3.70 -0.14 -8.91
CA GLY A 50 4.67 0.36 -7.95
C GLY A 50 4.86 1.87 -8.03
N ILE A 51 5.09 2.41 -9.24
CA ILE A 51 5.24 3.86 -9.45
C ILE A 51 3.96 4.62 -9.05
N ILE A 52 2.79 4.11 -9.42
CA ILE A 52 1.50 4.71 -9.02
C ILE A 52 1.36 4.75 -7.49
N SER A 53 1.75 3.67 -6.81
CA SER A 53 1.69 3.60 -5.34
C SER A 53 2.61 4.64 -4.68
N ILE A 54 3.80 4.89 -5.24
CA ILE A 54 4.74 5.90 -4.73
C ILE A 54 4.19 7.31 -4.90
N VAL A 55 3.63 7.62 -6.08
CA VAL A 55 3.03 8.94 -6.34
C VAL A 55 1.86 9.19 -5.39
N PHE A 56 0.99 8.20 -5.21
CA PHE A 56 -0.12 8.29 -4.27
C PHE A 56 0.35 8.51 -2.83
N ALA A 57 1.37 7.78 -2.38
CA ALA A 57 1.93 7.95 -1.04
C ALA A 57 2.49 9.37 -0.80
N ASN A 58 3.15 9.96 -1.79
CA ASN A 58 3.65 11.34 -1.69
C ASN A 58 2.51 12.35 -1.54
N ILE A 59 1.41 12.19 -2.29
CA ILE A 59 0.23 13.04 -2.18
C ILE A 59 -0.37 12.96 -0.77
N VAL A 60 -0.54 11.73 -0.26
CA VAL A 60 -1.08 11.49 1.08
C VAL A 60 -0.16 12.06 2.17
N ALA A 61 1.16 11.94 2.02
CA ALA A 61 2.13 12.50 2.96
C ALA A 61 2.03 14.03 3.04
N ILE A 62 1.91 14.72 1.90
CA ILE A 62 1.72 16.18 1.87
C ILE A 62 0.42 16.58 2.59
N PHE A 63 -0.67 15.83 2.36
CA PHE A 63 -1.95 16.10 3.00
C PHE A 63 -1.89 15.89 4.53
N LEU A 64 -1.29 14.79 4.98
CA LEU A 64 -1.09 14.49 6.39
C LEU A 64 -0.24 15.57 7.08
N LEU A 65 0.87 15.97 6.48
CA LEU A 65 1.73 17.03 7.00
C LEU A 65 0.98 18.38 7.09
N ARG A 66 0.16 18.71 6.10
CA ARG A 66 -0.68 19.93 6.14
C ARG A 66 -1.74 19.87 7.24
N MET A 67 -2.38 18.72 7.46
CA MET A 67 -3.38 18.54 8.50
C MET A 67 -2.75 18.67 9.91
N ILE A 68 -1.61 18.02 10.13
CA ILE A 68 -0.86 18.12 11.38
C ILE A 68 -0.40 19.56 11.62
N ALA A 69 0.22 20.21 10.62
CA ALA A 69 0.67 21.59 10.75
C ALA A 69 -0.47 22.58 11.07
N LYS A 70 -1.67 22.37 10.51
CA LYS A 70 -2.84 23.21 10.80
C LYS A 70 -3.39 22.99 12.21
N ASN A 71 -3.31 21.77 12.74
CA ASN A 71 -3.71 21.45 14.11
C ASN A 71 -2.68 21.86 15.19
N MET A 72 -1.48 22.31 14.79
CA MET A 72 -0.43 22.78 15.73
C MET A 72 -0.38 24.30 15.88
N ASN A 73 -1.04 25.06 15.00
CA ASN A 73 -1.16 26.52 15.10
C ASN A 73 -2.40 26.95 15.90
N SER A 74 -2.89 26.11 16.82
CA SER A 74 -4.07 26.38 17.65
C SER A 74 -3.76 26.67 19.13
N ASP A 75 -2.50 26.96 19.46
CA ASP A 75 -2.08 27.62 20.70
C ASP A 75 -1.62 29.06 20.40
#